data_AF-A0A9X3TVW7-F1
#
_entry.id   AF-A0A9X3TVW7-F1
#
_cell.length_a   1.000
_cell.length_b   1.000
_cell.length_c   1.000
_cell.angle_alpha   90.00
_cell.angle_beta   90.00
_cell.angle_gamma   90.00
#
_symmetry.space_group_name_H-M   'P 1'
#
loop_
_entity.id
_entity.type
_entity.pdbx_description
1 polymer ?
#
loop_
_entity_poly.entity_id
_entity_poly.type
_entity_poly.pdbx_seq_one_letter_code
_entity_poly.pdbx_strand_id
1 'polypeptide(L)'
;MPNSNDEEDKRQLKDSVRSIILTQGNEFIKELLRKHKIQIGTKKADFSKNILAAIDAGTLTRQMIEDWLSEVEGWGNQHIYLFQTPTLPTSEIKGKLLASDFARLIDTAVSYEFPQELELSAISLTAEHLFIAWHKGAGGWGRTPSRDFERVEDDGERYKYKAYRERFDRSVIRFAWRFSDPYCAVMIQLPIEGDAHTPIHALVREDLKHIGLFDNDPKRIPLSQAFKKMTLKKDTVVQSTRMMTDGGHVDVVSTLTEGGIEDVQALREARRGVDDNSFAGADGLFHFLQDKHAELSQNLKVQGYGVESRIRVWVQCKREDVYHVLGVVWSNI
;
A
#
# COMPACT_ATOMS: atom_id res chain seq x y z
N MET A 1 18.44 10.12 -37.30
CA MET A 1 16.97 10.10 -37.12
C MET A 1 16.70 9.35 -35.83
N PRO A 2 15.93 9.91 -34.89
CA PRO A 2 15.51 9.15 -33.70
C PRO A 2 14.70 7.93 -34.16
N ASN A 3 14.98 6.75 -33.61
CA ASN A 3 14.24 5.53 -33.92
C ASN A 3 12.77 5.73 -33.54
N SER A 4 11.81 5.37 -34.42
CA SER A 4 10.38 5.54 -34.12
C SER A 4 9.92 4.80 -32.86
N ASN A 5 10.64 3.75 -32.45
CA ASN A 5 10.44 3.06 -31.18
C ASN A 5 10.73 3.94 -29.95
N ASP A 6 11.75 4.80 -30.01
CA ASP A 6 12.19 5.63 -28.89
C ASP A 6 11.19 6.77 -28.61
N GLU A 7 10.57 7.31 -29.66
CA GLU A 7 9.51 8.32 -29.53
C GLU A 7 8.19 7.72 -29.01
N GLU A 8 7.83 6.51 -29.46
CA GLU A 8 6.67 5.76 -28.94
C GLU A 8 6.85 5.44 -27.44
N ASP A 9 8.04 4.97 -27.05
CA ASP A 9 8.39 4.67 -25.67
C ASP A 9 8.36 5.90 -24.76
N LYS A 10 8.92 7.03 -25.22
CA LYS A 10 8.85 8.31 -24.49
C LYS A 10 7.42 8.79 -24.36
N ARG A 11 6.58 8.65 -25.40
CA ARG A 11 5.16 9.02 -25.34
C ARG A 11 4.42 8.23 -24.27
N GLN A 12 4.57 6.90 -24.27
CA GLN A 12 3.96 6.03 -23.26
C GLN A 12 4.44 6.36 -21.85
N LEU A 13 5.74 6.62 -21.67
CA LEU A 13 6.30 6.98 -20.37
C LEU A 13 5.74 8.31 -19.85
N LYS A 14 5.60 9.31 -20.72
CA LYS A 14 5.01 10.61 -20.36
C LYS A 14 3.54 10.50 -19.96
N ASP A 15 2.78 9.66 -20.64
CA ASP A 15 1.37 9.43 -20.29
C ASP A 15 1.26 8.70 -18.94
N SER A 16 2.16 7.75 -18.68
CA SER A 16 2.28 7.05 -17.39
C SER A 16 2.65 7.99 -16.23
N VAL A 17 3.55 8.95 -16.49
CA VAL A 17 3.90 9.99 -15.51
C VAL A 17 2.69 10.85 -15.15
N ARG A 18 1.89 11.22 -16.16
CA ARG A 18 0.72 12.07 -15.98
C ARG A 18 -0.38 11.35 -15.19
N SER A 19 -0.52 10.04 -15.37
CA SER A 19 -1.53 9.24 -14.68
C SER A 19 -1.10 8.84 -13.27
N ILE A 20 0.12 8.33 -13.07
CA ILE A 20 0.53 7.68 -11.81
C ILE A 20 1.42 8.55 -10.94
N ILE A 21 2.46 9.16 -11.51
CA ILE A 21 3.46 9.87 -10.69
C ILE A 21 2.82 11.08 -10.03
N LEU A 22 1.96 11.80 -10.76
CA LEU A 22 1.26 12.95 -10.23
C LEU A 22 0.13 12.62 -9.26
N THR A 23 -0.24 11.36 -9.05
CA THR A 23 -1.18 10.99 -7.98
C THR A 23 -0.46 10.66 -6.68
N GLN A 24 0.86 10.44 -6.72
CA GLN A 24 1.68 10.23 -5.52
C GLN A 24 1.82 11.50 -4.67
N GLY A 25 2.15 11.32 -3.39
CA GLY A 25 2.42 12.40 -2.45
C GLY A 25 3.56 13.30 -2.91
N ASN A 26 3.41 14.61 -2.68
CA ASN A 26 4.37 15.62 -3.14
C ASN A 26 5.79 15.37 -2.61
N GLU A 27 5.95 14.87 -1.38
CA GLU A 27 7.27 14.57 -0.82
C GLU A 27 7.98 13.44 -1.56
N PHE A 28 7.27 12.38 -1.95
CA PHE A 28 7.84 11.29 -2.77
C PHE A 28 8.26 11.77 -4.16
N ILE A 29 7.47 12.65 -4.78
CA ILE A 29 7.82 13.25 -6.08
C ILE A 29 9.07 14.12 -5.94
N LYS A 30 9.17 14.94 -4.89
CA LYS A 30 10.36 15.75 -4.62
C LYS A 30 11.59 14.87 -4.38
N GLU A 31 11.42 13.73 -3.72
CA GLU A 31 12.50 12.77 -3.51
C GLU A 31 13.02 12.19 -4.82
N LEU A 32 12.12 11.74 -5.73
CA LEU A 32 12.49 11.29 -7.08
C LEU A 32 13.30 12.37 -7.81
N LEU A 33 12.80 13.61 -7.83
CA LEU A 33 13.48 14.73 -8.48
C LEU A 33 14.88 14.98 -7.86
N ARG A 34 14.99 14.94 -6.54
CA ARG A 34 16.27 15.12 -5.83
C ARG A 34 17.26 14.00 -6.13
N LYS A 35 16.82 12.74 -6.10
CA LYS A 35 17.64 11.53 -6.38
C LYS A 35 18.28 11.60 -7.76
N HIS A 36 17.55 12.10 -8.75
CA HIS A 36 18.03 12.22 -10.14
C HIS A 36 18.54 13.63 -10.51
N LYS A 37 18.75 14.51 -9.53
CA LYS A 37 19.26 15.89 -9.71
C LYS A 37 18.42 16.73 -10.68
N ILE A 38 17.11 16.49 -10.72
CA ILE A 38 16.14 17.25 -11.51
C ILE A 38 15.65 18.43 -10.68
N GLN A 39 15.43 19.58 -11.33
CA GLN A 39 14.96 20.79 -10.65
C GLN A 39 13.62 20.55 -9.92
N ILE A 40 13.55 20.98 -8.66
CA ILE A 40 12.34 20.91 -7.84
C ILE A 40 11.62 22.24 -7.93
N GLY A 41 10.40 22.25 -8.49
CA GLY A 41 9.56 23.44 -8.53
C GLY A 41 8.83 23.70 -7.20
N THR A 42 8.00 24.75 -7.17
CA THR A 42 7.20 25.07 -5.97
C THR A 42 5.76 24.57 -6.08
N LYS A 43 5.26 24.39 -7.31
CA LYS A 43 3.90 23.92 -7.60
C LYS A 43 3.92 22.56 -8.29
N LYS A 44 2.82 21.82 -8.16
CA LYS A 44 2.65 20.51 -8.81
C LYS A 44 2.74 20.56 -10.35
N ALA A 45 2.34 21.69 -10.95
CA ALA A 45 2.52 21.94 -12.38
C ALA A 45 4.01 21.98 -12.77
N ASP A 46 4.86 22.54 -11.91
CA ASP A 46 6.30 22.59 -12.12
C ASP A 46 6.93 21.20 -12.03
N PHE A 47 6.45 20.35 -11.10
CA PHE A 47 6.88 18.95 -11.02
C PHE A 47 6.61 18.22 -12.33
N SER A 48 5.37 18.32 -12.84
CA SER A 48 5.00 17.72 -14.13
C SER A 48 5.92 18.20 -15.26
N LYS A 49 6.11 19.52 -15.39
CA LYS A 49 6.98 20.10 -16.42
C LYS A 49 8.42 19.57 -16.33
N ASN A 50 8.99 19.52 -15.12
CA ASN A 50 10.38 19.13 -14.93
C ASN A 50 10.59 17.62 -15.15
N ILE A 51 9.62 16.78 -14.77
CA ILE A 51 9.67 15.33 -15.05
C ILE A 51 9.60 15.07 -16.55
N LEU A 52 8.67 15.73 -17.26
CA LEU A 52 8.54 15.56 -18.70
C LEU A 52 9.80 16.02 -19.44
N ALA A 53 10.40 17.15 -19.03
CA ALA A 53 11.67 17.62 -19.59
C ALA A 53 12.83 16.66 -19.29
N ALA A 54 12.85 16.03 -18.11
CA ALA A 54 13.87 15.07 -17.74
C ALA A 54 13.77 13.75 -18.54
N ILE A 55 12.55 13.35 -18.91
CA ILE A 55 12.31 12.22 -19.83
C ILE A 55 12.79 12.56 -21.23
N ASP A 56 12.47 13.77 -21.73
CA ASP A 56 12.92 14.23 -23.04
C ASP A 56 14.45 14.30 -23.15
N ALA A 57 15.11 14.75 -22.07
CA ALA A 57 16.56 14.78 -21.97
C ALA A 57 17.21 13.41 -21.72
N GLY A 58 16.43 12.35 -21.51
CA GLY A 58 16.92 11.01 -21.15
C GLY A 58 17.53 10.89 -19.75
N THR A 59 17.49 11.96 -18.95
CA THR A 59 17.99 11.98 -17.56
C THR A 59 17.09 11.20 -16.60
N LEU A 60 15.83 11.00 -16.96
CA LEU A 60 14.89 10.14 -16.26
C LEU A 60 14.41 9.04 -17.22
N THR A 61 14.77 7.80 -16.92
CA THR A 61 14.45 6.64 -17.77
C THR A 61 13.22 5.90 -17.26
N ARG A 62 12.66 5.02 -18.10
CA ARG A 62 11.56 4.12 -17.71
C ARG A 62 11.93 3.28 -16.49
N GLN A 63 13.08 2.62 -16.50
CA GLN A 63 13.55 1.80 -15.38
C GLN A 63 13.62 2.59 -14.06
N MET A 64 14.14 3.82 -14.09
CA MET A 64 14.23 4.65 -12.88
C MET A 64 12.85 4.99 -12.29
N ILE A 65 11.85 5.20 -13.15
CA ILE A 65 10.48 5.44 -12.73
C ILE A 65 9.86 4.15 -12.18
N GLU A 66 10.07 3.02 -12.83
CA GLU A 66 9.57 1.71 -12.39
C GLU A 66 10.15 1.31 -11.03
N ASP A 67 11.47 1.48 -10.84
CA ASP A 67 12.15 1.26 -9.58
C ASP A 67 11.55 2.13 -8.48
N TRP A 68 11.37 3.43 -8.74
CA TRP A 68 10.76 4.35 -7.78
C TRP A 68 9.29 4.01 -7.47
N LEU A 69 8.48 3.68 -8.48
CA LEU A 69 7.10 3.26 -8.27
C LEU A 69 7.02 1.99 -7.42
N SER A 70 7.94 1.04 -7.62
CA SER A 70 8.03 -0.17 -6.80
C SER A 70 8.30 0.14 -5.32
N GLU A 71 8.94 1.28 -5.02
CA GLU A 71 9.25 1.73 -3.65
C GLU A 71 8.08 2.49 -2.98
N VAL A 72 7.27 3.24 -3.73
CA VAL A 72 6.31 4.21 -3.14
C VAL A 72 4.85 3.88 -3.39
N GLU A 73 4.55 3.19 -4.49
CA GLU A 73 3.18 3.08 -4.96
C GLU A 73 2.41 2.01 -4.21
N GLY A 74 1.29 2.39 -3.61
CA GLY A 74 0.39 1.45 -2.95
C GLY A 74 0.95 0.76 -1.72
N TRP A 75 2.04 1.28 -1.16
CA TRP A 75 2.59 0.83 0.11
C TRP A 75 1.98 1.54 1.32
N GLY A 76 1.19 2.59 1.11
CA GLY A 76 0.46 3.24 2.19
C GLY A 76 -1.04 3.28 1.98
N ASN A 77 -1.75 3.69 3.03
CA ASN A 77 -3.21 3.60 3.13
C ASN A 77 -3.75 2.22 2.70
N GLN A 78 -3.20 1.17 3.31
CA GLN A 78 -3.44 -0.21 2.91
C GLN A 78 -3.76 -1.11 4.10
N HIS A 79 -4.35 -2.27 3.77
CA HIS A 79 -4.60 -3.37 4.70
C HIS A 79 -3.72 -4.55 4.36
N ILE A 80 -3.08 -5.13 5.37
CA ILE A 80 -2.12 -6.22 5.24
C ILE A 80 -2.63 -7.40 6.05
N TYR A 81 -2.64 -8.57 5.42
CA TYR A 81 -3.06 -9.83 6.03
C TYR A 81 -1.92 -10.83 5.98
N LEU A 82 -1.56 -11.41 7.13
CA LEU A 82 -0.46 -12.37 7.21
C LEU A 82 -0.97 -13.81 7.14
N PHE A 83 -0.27 -14.63 6.36
CA PHE A 83 -0.57 -16.03 6.13
C PHE A 83 0.68 -16.89 6.30
N GLN A 84 0.46 -18.17 6.62
CA GLN A 84 1.53 -19.18 6.61
C GLN A 84 2.10 -19.31 5.19
N THR A 85 3.41 -19.55 5.11
CA THR A 85 4.09 -19.75 3.83
C THR A 85 3.59 -21.02 3.12
N PRO A 86 3.65 -21.07 1.78
CA PRO A 86 3.53 -22.31 1.03
C PRO A 86 4.46 -23.41 1.57
N THR A 87 4.01 -24.67 1.48
CA THR A 87 4.88 -25.84 1.66
C THR A 87 5.70 -26.17 0.43
N LEU A 88 5.39 -25.53 -0.71
CA LEU A 88 6.10 -25.67 -1.98
C LEU A 88 7.55 -25.17 -1.83
N PRO A 89 8.56 -25.98 -2.22
CA PRO A 89 9.95 -25.52 -2.25
C PRO A 89 10.12 -24.32 -3.18
N THR A 90 10.90 -23.32 -2.75
CA THR A 90 11.11 -22.08 -3.53
C THR A 90 11.71 -22.34 -4.92
N SER A 91 12.51 -23.41 -5.05
CA SER A 91 13.09 -23.87 -6.32
C SER A 91 12.05 -24.32 -7.35
N GLU A 92 10.86 -24.72 -6.92
CA GLU A 92 9.79 -25.22 -7.81
C GLU A 92 8.85 -24.13 -8.30
N ILE A 93 8.84 -22.96 -7.62
CA ILE A 93 7.94 -21.84 -7.92
C ILE A 93 8.05 -21.40 -9.39
N LYS A 94 9.27 -21.30 -9.91
CA LYS A 94 9.48 -20.88 -11.31
C LYS A 94 8.82 -21.85 -12.30
N GLY A 95 8.93 -23.16 -12.04
CA GLY A 95 8.31 -24.18 -12.87
C GLY A 95 6.79 -24.10 -12.84
N LYS A 96 6.21 -23.86 -11.66
CA LYS A 96 4.76 -23.65 -11.48
C LYS A 96 4.25 -22.43 -12.24
N LEU A 97 4.94 -21.30 -12.12
CA LEU A 97 4.58 -20.07 -12.82
C LEU A 97 4.66 -20.22 -14.35
N LEU A 98 5.72 -20.86 -14.86
CA LEU A 98 5.89 -21.11 -16.29
C LEU A 98 4.84 -22.06 -16.88
N ALA A 99 4.30 -22.98 -16.06
CA ALA A 99 3.23 -23.89 -16.46
C ALA A 99 1.83 -23.25 -16.36
N SER A 100 1.70 -22.07 -15.76
CA SER A 100 0.44 -21.36 -15.59
C SER A 100 0.13 -20.42 -16.76
N ASP A 101 -1.12 -20.00 -16.88
CA ASP A 101 -1.56 -19.00 -17.88
C ASP A 101 -0.92 -17.62 -17.66
N PHE A 102 -0.26 -17.41 -16.50
CA PHE A 102 0.41 -16.18 -16.13
C PHE A 102 1.91 -16.18 -16.46
N ALA A 103 2.43 -17.19 -17.15
CA ALA A 103 3.86 -17.30 -17.51
C ALA A 103 4.39 -16.03 -18.20
N ARG A 104 3.54 -15.37 -19.02
CA ARG A 104 3.87 -14.13 -19.73
C ARG A 104 4.04 -12.91 -18.83
N LEU A 105 3.63 -12.99 -17.56
CA LEU A 105 3.66 -11.87 -16.59
C LEU A 105 4.88 -11.92 -15.67
N ILE A 106 5.69 -12.99 -15.76
CA ILE A 106 6.93 -13.15 -15.00
C ILE A 106 7.94 -12.09 -15.46
N ASP A 107 8.48 -11.36 -14.48
CA ASP A 107 9.43 -10.25 -14.63
C ASP A 107 8.96 -9.18 -15.63
N THR A 108 7.64 -9.10 -15.85
CA THR A 108 7.03 -8.03 -16.63
C THR A 108 6.98 -6.77 -15.77
N ALA A 109 7.44 -5.66 -16.32
CA ALA A 109 7.28 -4.36 -15.69
C ALA A 109 5.81 -4.11 -15.34
N VAL A 110 5.56 -3.44 -14.22
CA VAL A 110 4.20 -3.13 -13.78
C VAL A 110 3.47 -2.38 -14.91
N SER A 111 2.42 -2.99 -15.44
CA SER A 111 1.65 -2.40 -16.54
C SER A 111 1.13 -1.01 -16.13
N TYR A 112 1.26 -0.07 -17.05
CA TYR A 112 0.72 1.29 -16.93
C TYR A 112 -0.74 1.37 -17.39
N GLU A 113 -1.29 0.26 -17.87
CA GLU A 113 -2.70 0.13 -18.19
C GLU A 113 -3.51 0.02 -16.89
N PHE A 114 -4.65 0.69 -16.89
CA PHE A 114 -5.57 0.71 -15.75
C PHE A 114 -6.76 -0.18 -16.12
N PRO A 115 -6.70 -1.50 -15.84
CA PRO A 115 -7.80 -2.40 -16.17
C PRO A 115 -9.06 -1.96 -15.43
N GLN A 116 -10.22 -2.08 -16.06
CA GLN A 116 -11.49 -1.69 -15.42
C GLN A 116 -11.82 -2.60 -14.25
N GLU A 117 -11.44 -3.88 -14.35
CA GLU A 117 -11.55 -4.85 -13.28
C GLU A 117 -10.20 -5.16 -12.64
N LEU A 118 -10.25 -5.86 -11.51
CA LEU A 118 -9.05 -6.27 -10.81
C LEU A 118 -8.38 -7.43 -11.54
N GLU A 119 -7.21 -7.19 -12.11
CA GLU A 119 -6.51 -8.16 -12.96
C GLU A 119 -5.06 -8.39 -12.52
N LEU A 120 -4.64 -9.66 -12.52
CA LEU A 120 -3.25 -10.05 -12.32
C LEU A 120 -2.42 -9.52 -13.49
N SER A 121 -1.45 -8.68 -13.19
CA SER A 121 -0.77 -7.86 -14.20
C SER A 121 0.75 -7.88 -14.09
N ALA A 122 1.32 -8.33 -12.96
CA ALA A 122 2.76 -8.48 -12.83
C ALA A 122 3.14 -9.57 -11.82
N ILE A 123 4.22 -10.28 -12.12
CA ILE A 123 4.86 -11.25 -11.22
C ILE A 123 6.35 -10.94 -11.18
N SER A 124 6.92 -10.72 -10.01
CA SER A 124 8.36 -10.58 -9.80
C SER A 124 8.84 -11.77 -9.00
N LEU A 125 9.73 -12.57 -9.60
CA LEU A 125 10.36 -13.71 -8.93
C LEU A 125 11.87 -13.52 -8.96
N THR A 126 12.48 -13.43 -7.77
CA THR A 126 13.93 -13.39 -7.61
C THR A 126 14.40 -14.57 -6.76
N ALA A 127 15.70 -14.60 -6.44
CA ALA A 127 16.24 -15.56 -5.48
C ALA A 127 15.76 -15.31 -4.04
N GLU A 128 15.28 -14.09 -3.74
CA GLU A 128 14.95 -13.64 -2.39
C GLU A 128 13.45 -13.49 -2.14
N HIS A 129 12.65 -13.35 -3.20
CA HIS A 129 11.22 -13.09 -3.06
C HIS A 129 10.37 -13.56 -4.24
N LEU A 130 9.07 -13.72 -3.95
CA LEU A 130 7.98 -13.79 -4.91
C LEU A 130 6.97 -12.68 -4.60
N PHE A 131 6.76 -11.77 -5.55
CA PHE A 131 5.69 -10.77 -5.52
C PHE A 131 4.75 -10.98 -6.69
N ILE A 132 3.44 -10.98 -6.43
CA ILE A 132 2.39 -11.05 -7.44
C ILE A 132 1.48 -9.84 -7.23
N ALA A 133 1.21 -9.09 -8.29
CA ALA A 133 0.44 -7.86 -8.21
C ALA A 133 -0.79 -7.91 -9.12
N TRP A 134 -1.91 -7.46 -8.54
CA TRP A 134 -3.15 -7.18 -9.24
C TRP A 134 -3.39 -5.68 -9.24
N HIS A 135 -3.83 -5.14 -10.37
CA HIS A 135 -4.16 -3.74 -10.52
C HIS A 135 -5.63 -3.59 -10.90
N LYS A 136 -6.25 -2.54 -10.41
CA LYS A 136 -7.58 -2.07 -10.85
C LYS A 136 -7.53 -0.57 -11.04
N GLY A 137 -8.07 -0.07 -12.14
CA GLY A 137 -8.37 1.33 -12.33
C GLY A 137 -9.36 1.79 -11.25
N ALA A 138 -8.90 2.68 -10.38
CA ALA A 138 -9.68 3.29 -9.31
C ALA A 138 -10.08 4.73 -9.64
N GLY A 139 -9.89 5.13 -10.90
CA GLY A 139 -10.16 6.47 -11.38
C GLY A 139 -11.66 6.79 -11.42
N GLY A 140 -11.96 8.08 -11.22
CA GLY A 140 -13.33 8.55 -11.23
C GLY A 140 -13.42 10.06 -11.45
N TRP A 141 -14.62 10.51 -11.84
CA TRP A 141 -14.92 11.92 -12.09
C TRP A 141 -15.24 12.64 -10.78
N GLY A 142 -14.33 13.50 -10.32
CA GLY A 142 -14.54 14.38 -9.17
C GLY A 142 -14.96 15.79 -9.59
N ARG A 143 -15.96 16.38 -8.93
CA ARG A 143 -16.33 17.79 -9.16
C ARG A 143 -15.15 18.71 -8.89
N THR A 144 -14.93 19.67 -9.79
CA THR A 144 -13.91 20.73 -9.60
C THR A 144 -14.58 22.11 -9.72
N PRO A 145 -15.29 22.59 -8.67
CA PRO A 145 -16.07 23.82 -8.74
C PRO A 145 -15.25 25.06 -9.11
N SER A 146 -13.95 25.07 -8.79
CA SER A 146 -13.04 26.16 -9.13
C SER A 146 -12.79 26.32 -10.64
N ARG A 147 -13.30 25.41 -11.48
CA ARG A 147 -13.22 25.47 -12.94
C ARG A 147 -14.60 25.57 -13.61
N ASP A 148 -15.66 25.75 -12.83
CA ASP A 148 -17.00 26.00 -13.36
C ASP A 148 -17.03 27.38 -14.02
N PHE A 149 -17.84 27.52 -15.06
CA PHE A 149 -18.10 28.82 -15.68
C PHE A 149 -19.50 28.85 -16.28
N GLU A 150 -19.98 30.06 -16.56
CA GLU A 150 -21.26 30.29 -17.20
C GLU A 150 -21.03 31.10 -18.47
N ARG A 151 -21.79 30.78 -19.53
CA ARG A 151 -21.70 31.46 -20.82
C ARG A 151 -23.10 31.76 -21.32
N VAL A 152 -23.27 32.92 -21.93
CA VAL A 152 -24.46 33.22 -22.73
C VAL A 152 -24.09 32.91 -24.18
N GLU A 153 -24.87 32.05 -24.83
CA GLU A 153 -24.67 31.70 -26.23
C GLU A 153 -25.37 32.70 -27.16
N ASP A 154 -25.12 32.58 -28.47
CA ASP A 154 -25.56 33.56 -29.47
C ASP A 154 -27.10 33.63 -29.63
N ASP A 155 -27.80 32.61 -29.10
CA ASP A 155 -29.26 32.56 -28.97
C ASP A 155 -29.82 33.34 -27.76
N GLY A 156 -28.94 33.91 -26.93
CA GLY A 156 -29.30 34.62 -25.71
C GLY A 156 -29.58 33.71 -24.51
N GLU A 157 -29.45 32.40 -24.64
CA GLU A 157 -29.62 31.45 -23.54
C GLU A 157 -28.36 31.37 -22.67
N ARG A 158 -28.56 31.20 -21.36
CA ARG A 158 -27.48 31.12 -20.36
C ARG A 158 -27.21 29.67 -19.98
N TYR A 159 -26.01 29.21 -20.27
CA TYR A 159 -25.52 27.88 -19.94
C TYR A 159 -24.59 27.90 -18.74
N LYS A 160 -24.69 26.86 -17.89
CA LYS A 160 -23.79 26.62 -16.76
C LYS A 160 -22.98 25.35 -16.97
N TYR A 161 -21.67 25.51 -17.12
CA TYR A 161 -20.74 24.41 -17.30
C TYR A 161 -20.13 24.03 -15.96
N LYS A 162 -20.39 22.79 -15.55
CA LYS A 162 -19.83 22.18 -14.35
C LYS A 162 -18.59 21.38 -14.72
N ALA A 163 -17.44 21.77 -14.20
CA ALA A 163 -16.21 21.05 -14.42
C ALA A 163 -16.15 19.79 -13.54
N TYR A 164 -15.77 18.68 -14.17
CA TYR A 164 -15.37 17.45 -13.50
C TYR A 164 -13.94 17.16 -13.91
N ARG A 165 -13.16 16.65 -12.96
CA ARG A 165 -11.79 16.20 -13.19
C ARG A 165 -11.78 14.69 -12.98
N GLU A 166 -11.42 13.98 -14.03
CA GLU A 166 -11.06 12.58 -13.91
C GLU A 166 -9.72 12.47 -13.16
N ARG A 167 -9.69 11.64 -12.12
CA ARG A 167 -8.44 11.18 -11.50
C ARG A 167 -8.13 9.81 -12.08
N PHE A 168 -6.90 9.62 -12.53
CA PHE A 168 -6.39 8.31 -12.90
C PHE A 168 -5.71 7.71 -11.67
N ASP A 169 -6.53 7.21 -10.74
CA ASP A 169 -6.03 6.47 -9.60
C ASP A 169 -6.02 4.97 -9.94
N ARG A 170 -5.11 4.20 -9.35
CA ARG A 170 -5.15 2.73 -9.38
C ARG A 170 -5.07 2.18 -7.99
N SER A 171 -5.83 1.11 -7.76
CA SER A 171 -5.68 0.27 -6.58
C SER A 171 -4.73 -0.86 -6.93
N VAL A 172 -3.80 -1.14 -6.02
CA VAL A 172 -2.87 -2.26 -6.14
C VAL A 172 -3.12 -3.25 -5.01
N ILE A 173 -3.25 -4.52 -5.39
CA ILE A 173 -3.25 -5.65 -4.45
C ILE A 173 -1.99 -6.46 -4.70
N ARG A 174 -1.33 -6.90 -3.63
CA ARG A 174 -0.09 -7.67 -3.72
C ARG A 174 -0.15 -8.90 -2.85
N PHE A 175 0.27 -10.02 -3.39
CA PHE A 175 0.78 -11.13 -2.62
C PHE A 175 2.29 -10.96 -2.53
N ALA A 176 2.83 -10.98 -1.32
CA ALA A 176 4.24 -10.80 -1.07
C ALA A 176 4.79 -11.92 -0.20
N TRP A 177 5.84 -12.58 -0.67
CA TRP A 177 6.60 -13.55 0.10
C TRP A 177 8.09 -13.27 -0.09
N ARG A 178 8.74 -12.69 0.92
CA ARG A 178 10.20 -12.71 1.03
C ARG A 178 10.58 -14.05 1.61
N PHE A 179 11.44 -14.81 0.95
CA PHE A 179 11.72 -16.18 1.35
C PHE A 179 12.44 -16.29 2.71
N SER A 180 13.03 -15.20 3.19
CA SER A 180 13.57 -15.06 4.53
C SER A 180 12.49 -14.82 5.61
N ASP A 181 11.30 -14.37 5.23
CA ASP A 181 10.19 -14.19 6.16
C ASP A 181 9.46 -15.52 6.40
N PRO A 182 9.10 -15.84 7.66
CA PRO A 182 8.33 -17.02 8.02
C PRO A 182 6.82 -16.86 7.74
N TYR A 183 6.44 -15.88 6.92
CA TYR A 183 5.07 -15.59 6.53
C TYR A 183 5.03 -15.07 5.10
N CYS A 184 3.84 -15.11 4.50
CA CYS A 184 3.51 -14.32 3.33
C CYS A 184 2.40 -13.32 3.68
N ALA A 185 2.27 -12.28 2.86
CA ALA A 185 1.35 -11.19 3.09
C ALA A 185 0.45 -10.95 1.87
N VAL A 186 -0.84 -10.74 2.10
CA VAL A 186 -1.73 -10.12 1.10
C VAL A 186 -1.97 -8.67 1.51
N MET A 187 -1.60 -7.76 0.63
CA MET A 187 -1.63 -6.31 0.82
C MET A 187 -2.67 -5.71 -0.11
N ILE A 188 -3.64 -4.98 0.42
CA ILE A 188 -4.78 -4.44 -0.30
C ILE A 188 -4.80 -2.92 -0.15
N GLN A 189 -4.54 -2.20 -1.24
CA GLN A 189 -4.61 -0.74 -1.30
C GLN A 189 -6.07 -0.29 -1.53
N LEU A 190 -6.86 -0.23 -0.44
CA LEU A 190 -8.29 0.17 -0.33
C LEU A 190 -9.31 -0.72 -1.09
N PRO A 191 -10.56 -0.91 -0.59
CA PRO A 191 -11.37 -0.04 0.28
C PRO A 191 -11.86 -0.62 1.63
N ILE A 192 -12.13 0.28 2.59
CA ILE A 192 -12.40 0.05 4.02
C ILE A 192 -13.89 -0.24 4.32
N GLU A 193 -14.76 -0.28 3.31
CA GLU A 193 -16.19 -0.37 3.53
C GLU A 193 -16.71 -1.81 3.46
N GLY A 194 -17.34 -2.25 4.56
CA GLY A 194 -18.06 -3.53 4.62
C GLY A 194 -17.20 -4.74 4.28
N ASP A 195 -17.78 -5.64 3.49
CA ASP A 195 -17.17 -6.94 3.15
C ASP A 195 -16.32 -6.88 1.86
N ALA A 196 -15.85 -5.69 1.46
CA ALA A 196 -15.15 -5.48 0.19
C ALA A 196 -13.85 -6.29 0.04
N HIS A 197 -13.20 -6.68 1.14
CA HIS A 197 -11.99 -7.50 1.10
C HIS A 197 -12.25 -8.98 0.83
N THR A 198 -13.45 -9.49 1.11
CA THR A 198 -13.79 -10.90 0.90
C THR A 198 -13.68 -11.34 -0.56
N PRO A 199 -14.28 -10.64 -1.55
CA PRO A 199 -14.11 -11.01 -2.95
C PRO A 199 -12.64 -10.88 -3.43
N ILE A 200 -11.88 -9.90 -2.91
CA ILE A 200 -10.46 -9.74 -3.21
C ILE A 200 -9.66 -10.96 -2.72
N HIS A 201 -9.91 -11.39 -1.48
CA HIS A 201 -9.26 -12.58 -0.93
C HIS A 201 -9.66 -13.87 -1.64
N ALA A 202 -10.88 -13.97 -2.17
CA ALA A 202 -11.31 -15.10 -2.99
C ALA A 202 -10.52 -15.14 -4.29
N LEU A 203 -10.47 -14.03 -5.03
CA LEU A 203 -9.72 -13.91 -6.28
C LEU A 203 -8.23 -14.25 -6.10
N VAL A 204 -7.56 -13.59 -5.15
CA VAL A 204 -6.13 -13.83 -4.87
C VAL A 204 -5.88 -15.31 -4.53
N ARG A 205 -6.76 -15.93 -3.75
CA ARG A 205 -6.63 -17.34 -3.38
C ARG A 205 -6.80 -18.28 -4.57
N GLU A 206 -7.78 -18.00 -5.43
CA GLU A 206 -8.02 -18.78 -6.64
C GLU A 206 -6.81 -18.72 -7.57
N ASP A 207 -6.27 -17.52 -7.80
CA ASP A 207 -5.07 -17.36 -8.63
C ASP A 207 -3.83 -18.05 -8.03
N LEU A 208 -3.60 -17.93 -6.72
CA LEU A 208 -2.48 -18.61 -6.06
C LEU A 208 -2.59 -20.13 -6.13
N LYS A 209 -3.80 -20.68 -6.06
CA LYS A 209 -4.07 -22.12 -6.26
C LYS A 209 -3.92 -22.53 -7.73
N HIS A 210 -4.39 -21.71 -8.65
CA HIS A 210 -4.29 -21.96 -10.10
C HIS A 210 -2.84 -22.03 -10.56
N ILE A 211 -1.99 -21.14 -10.02
CA ILE A 211 -0.53 -21.21 -10.22
C ILE A 211 0.06 -22.50 -9.59
N GLY A 212 -0.58 -23.04 -8.56
CA GLY A 212 -0.09 -24.20 -7.80
C GLY A 212 0.89 -23.82 -6.69
N LEU A 213 0.78 -22.62 -6.13
CA LEU A 213 1.56 -22.19 -4.95
C LEU A 213 1.00 -22.75 -3.66
N PHE A 214 -0.32 -22.96 -3.60
CA PHE A 214 -0.99 -23.53 -2.44
C PHE A 214 -1.93 -24.65 -2.88
N ASP A 215 -1.86 -25.80 -2.22
CA ASP A 215 -2.81 -26.91 -2.43
C ASP A 215 -4.16 -26.62 -1.75
N ASN A 216 -4.11 -25.92 -0.62
CA ASN A 216 -5.26 -25.59 0.22
C ASN A 216 -5.35 -24.09 0.45
N ASP A 217 -6.44 -23.65 1.06
CA ASP A 217 -6.62 -22.27 1.48
C ASP A 217 -5.47 -21.79 2.38
N PRO A 218 -4.81 -20.65 2.04
CA PRO A 218 -3.78 -20.07 2.89
C PRO A 218 -4.32 -19.80 4.30
N LYS A 219 -3.61 -20.31 5.31
CA LYS A 219 -4.01 -20.16 6.73
C LYS A 219 -3.52 -18.82 7.26
N ARG A 220 -4.43 -18.03 7.85
CA ARG A 220 -4.10 -16.75 8.50
C ARG A 220 -3.27 -16.96 9.76
N ILE A 221 -2.41 -15.99 10.08
CA ILE A 221 -1.60 -15.97 11.31
C ILE A 221 -2.23 -14.98 12.29
N PRO A 222 -2.83 -15.46 13.41
CA PRO A 222 -3.41 -14.58 14.42
C PRO A 222 -2.39 -13.59 15.00
N LEU A 223 -2.79 -12.34 15.17
CA LEU A 223 -1.87 -11.26 15.61
C LEU A 223 -2.18 -10.73 17.02
N SER A 224 -3.21 -11.26 17.69
CA SER A 224 -3.61 -10.81 19.03
C SER A 224 -2.46 -10.84 20.04
N GLN A 225 -1.65 -11.91 20.05
CA GLN A 225 -0.53 -12.01 20.99
C GLN A 225 0.58 -11.00 20.67
N ALA A 226 0.87 -10.77 19.38
CA ALA A 226 1.78 -9.72 18.97
C ALA A 226 1.34 -8.35 19.45
N PHE A 227 0.07 -8.00 19.24
CA PHE A 227 -0.45 -6.70 19.65
C PHE A 227 -0.45 -6.53 21.17
N LYS A 228 -0.79 -7.57 21.95
CA LYS A 228 -0.65 -7.53 23.42
C LYS A 228 0.78 -7.21 23.84
N LYS A 229 1.77 -7.97 23.35
CA LYS A 229 3.18 -7.75 23.69
C LYS A 229 3.65 -6.36 23.27
N MET A 230 3.24 -5.88 22.10
CA MET A 230 3.54 -4.52 21.64
C MET A 230 2.99 -3.45 22.60
N THR A 231 1.81 -3.66 23.20
CA THR A 231 1.27 -2.67 24.16
C THR A 231 2.07 -2.54 25.44
N LEU A 232 2.91 -3.54 25.75
CA LEU A 232 3.78 -3.56 26.93
C LEU A 232 5.19 -3.03 26.61
N LYS A 233 5.56 -2.99 25.33
CA LYS A 233 6.84 -2.44 24.88
C LYS A 233 6.76 -0.91 24.75
N LYS A 234 7.89 -0.25 24.96
CA LYS A 234 8.02 1.22 24.85
C LYS A 234 8.58 1.68 23.50
N ASP A 235 8.67 0.76 22.54
CA ASP A 235 9.17 0.99 21.18
C ASP A 235 8.13 1.67 20.27
N THR A 236 6.84 1.61 20.62
CA THR A 236 5.77 2.34 19.92
C THR A 236 4.96 3.18 20.91
N VAL A 237 4.26 4.20 20.42
CA VAL A 237 3.28 4.93 21.22
C VAL A 237 1.92 4.30 21.01
N VAL A 238 1.36 3.71 22.07
CA VAL A 238 0.06 3.04 22.03
C VAL A 238 -1.04 4.07 22.24
N GLN A 239 -1.79 4.41 21.19
CA GLN A 239 -2.91 5.35 21.27
C GLN A 239 -4.18 4.67 21.78
N SER A 240 -4.44 3.43 21.37
CA SER A 240 -5.58 2.66 21.89
C SER A 240 -5.30 1.17 21.93
N THR A 241 -6.02 0.48 22.81
CA THR A 241 -6.08 -0.97 22.91
C THR A 241 -7.52 -1.42 23.08
N ARG A 242 -7.88 -2.52 22.41
CA ARG A 242 -9.16 -3.20 22.58
C ARG A 242 -8.89 -4.66 22.89
N MET A 243 -9.19 -5.09 24.11
CA MET A 243 -9.04 -6.47 24.55
C MET A 243 -10.41 -7.16 24.50
N MET A 244 -10.48 -8.36 23.93
CA MET A 244 -11.74 -9.05 23.64
C MET A 244 -11.76 -10.46 24.21
N THR A 245 -12.91 -10.85 24.76
CA THR A 245 -13.21 -12.18 25.26
C THR A 245 -14.62 -12.60 24.80
N ASP A 246 -14.99 -13.84 25.07
CA ASP A 246 -16.33 -14.35 24.75
C ASP A 246 -17.37 -13.62 25.60
N GLY A 247 -18.10 -12.68 24.97
CA GLY A 247 -19.18 -11.92 25.62
C GLY A 247 -18.80 -10.51 26.11
N GLY A 248 -17.58 -10.02 25.86
CA GLY A 248 -17.20 -8.68 26.29
C GLY A 248 -15.90 -8.14 25.70
N HIS A 249 -15.67 -6.84 25.89
CA HIS A 249 -14.43 -6.19 25.53
C HIS A 249 -14.11 -5.04 26.48
N VAL A 250 -12.82 -4.67 26.55
CA VAL A 250 -12.32 -3.50 27.26
C VAL A 250 -11.56 -2.63 26.27
N ASP A 251 -12.02 -1.39 26.13
CA ASP A 251 -11.36 -0.36 25.32
C ASP A 251 -10.64 0.64 26.23
N VAL A 252 -9.37 0.91 25.93
CA VAL A 252 -8.62 2.02 26.53
C VAL A 252 -8.10 2.88 25.39
N VAL A 253 -8.46 4.17 25.40
CA VAL A 253 -8.19 5.09 24.29
C VAL A 253 -7.65 6.40 24.84
N SER A 254 -6.48 6.81 24.35
CA SER A 254 -5.96 8.16 24.55
C SER A 254 -6.50 9.09 23.46
N THR A 255 -7.09 10.21 23.88
CA THR A 255 -7.60 11.27 23.00
C THR A 255 -6.57 12.39 22.78
N LEU A 256 -5.35 12.23 23.30
CA LEU A 256 -4.28 13.19 23.09
C LEU A 256 -3.95 13.32 21.60
N THR A 257 -3.61 14.55 21.19
CA THR A 257 -3.09 14.84 19.84
C THR A 257 -1.68 14.31 19.68
N GLU A 258 -0.88 14.37 20.75
CA GLU A 258 0.49 13.85 20.83
C GLU A 258 0.61 12.99 22.09
N GLY A 259 1.21 11.81 21.96
CA GLY A 259 1.29 10.82 23.04
C GLY A 259 0.24 9.71 22.93
N GLY A 260 0.16 8.89 23.98
CA GLY A 260 -0.66 7.68 24.03
C GLY A 260 -1.22 7.39 25.41
N ILE A 261 -1.62 6.14 25.63
CA ILE A 261 -2.16 5.64 26.90
C ILE A 261 -1.18 5.88 28.05
N GLU A 262 0.11 5.65 27.81
CA GLU A 262 1.14 5.80 28.83
C GLU A 262 1.31 7.25 29.29
N ASP A 263 0.91 8.26 28.51
CA ASP A 263 1.07 9.67 28.88
C ASP A 263 -0.05 10.20 29.78
N VAL A 264 -1.14 9.44 29.96
CA VAL A 264 -2.27 9.79 30.82
C VAL A 264 -2.31 8.85 32.03
N GLN A 265 -2.02 9.36 33.23
CA GLN A 265 -1.93 8.55 34.45
C GLN A 265 -3.16 7.64 34.66
N ALA A 266 -4.37 8.20 34.55
CA ALA A 266 -5.61 7.43 34.73
C ALA A 266 -5.76 6.29 33.71
N LEU A 267 -5.36 6.50 32.45
CA LEU A 267 -5.42 5.45 31.43
C LEU A 267 -4.35 4.38 31.67
N ARG A 268 -3.15 4.79 32.11
CA ARG A 268 -2.07 3.88 32.49
C ARG A 268 -2.50 2.98 33.65
N GLU A 269 -3.15 3.54 34.67
CA GLU A 269 -3.67 2.78 35.82
C GLU A 269 -4.80 1.83 35.39
N ALA A 270 -5.76 2.31 34.59
CA ALA A 270 -6.82 1.46 34.04
C ALA A 270 -6.24 0.30 33.22
N ARG A 271 -5.24 0.57 32.37
CA ARG A 271 -4.57 -0.45 31.54
C ARG A 271 -3.83 -1.50 32.37
N ARG A 272 -3.18 -1.09 33.47
CA ARG A 272 -2.49 -2.01 34.40
C ARG A 272 -3.44 -2.91 35.19
N GLY A 273 -4.69 -2.47 35.39
CA GLY A 273 -5.72 -3.28 36.03
C GLY A 273 -6.27 -4.41 35.15
N VAL A 274 -5.91 -4.45 33.86
CA VAL A 274 -6.35 -5.46 32.90
C VAL A 274 -5.29 -6.56 32.77
N ASP A 275 -5.66 -7.80 33.07
CA ASP A 275 -4.82 -8.97 32.77
C ASP A 275 -5.02 -9.42 31.31
N ASP A 276 -4.02 -9.16 30.47
CA ASP A 276 -4.03 -9.48 29.04
C ASP A 276 -4.25 -10.97 28.75
N ASN A 277 -3.86 -11.86 29.66
CA ASN A 277 -3.99 -13.30 29.46
C ASN A 277 -5.45 -13.77 29.56
N SER A 278 -6.30 -12.98 30.23
CA SER A 278 -7.74 -13.25 30.37
C SER A 278 -8.55 -12.95 29.09
N PHE A 279 -7.92 -12.41 28.03
CA PHE A 279 -8.57 -12.07 26.76
C PHE A 279 -8.05 -12.96 25.64
N ALA A 280 -8.91 -13.41 24.72
CA ALA A 280 -8.49 -14.19 23.56
C ALA A 280 -8.03 -13.28 22.39
N GLY A 281 -8.70 -12.13 22.22
CA GLY A 281 -8.46 -11.18 21.15
C GLY A 281 -7.81 -9.89 21.64
N ALA A 282 -7.01 -9.26 20.79
CA ALA A 282 -6.48 -7.93 21.04
C ALA A 282 -6.29 -7.14 19.74
N ASP A 283 -6.77 -5.91 19.75
CA ASP A 283 -6.52 -4.91 18.71
C ASP A 283 -5.76 -3.74 19.34
N GLY A 284 -5.10 -2.95 18.50
CA GLY A 284 -4.39 -1.76 18.97
C GLY A 284 -4.13 -0.73 17.89
N LEU A 285 -3.95 0.51 18.32
CA LEU A 285 -3.52 1.61 17.48
C LEU A 285 -2.16 2.10 17.96
N PHE A 286 -1.17 1.95 17.10
CA PHE A 286 0.24 2.17 17.40
C PHE A 286 0.79 3.28 16.51
N HIS A 287 1.53 4.21 17.11
CA HIS A 287 2.34 5.18 16.39
C HIS A 287 3.79 4.74 16.45
N PHE A 288 4.34 4.45 15.28
CA PHE A 288 5.75 4.21 15.08
C PHE A 288 6.41 5.55 14.82
N LEU A 289 7.37 5.90 15.68
CA LEU A 289 8.07 7.17 15.61
C LEU A 289 9.50 6.94 15.07
N GLN A 290 9.99 7.82 14.21
CA GLN A 290 11.33 7.70 13.60
C GLN A 290 12.46 7.75 14.62
N ASP A 291 12.28 8.46 15.73
CA ASP A 291 13.25 8.54 16.81
C ASP A 291 13.45 7.19 17.54
N LYS A 292 12.43 6.32 17.50
CA LYS A 292 12.47 4.95 18.04
C LYS A 292 12.78 3.89 16.99
N HIS A 293 12.54 4.19 15.71
CA HIS A 293 12.71 3.29 14.57
C HIS A 293 13.42 4.04 13.45
N ALA A 294 14.75 4.07 13.49
CA ALA A 294 15.57 4.89 12.59
C ALA A 294 15.48 4.47 11.12
N GLU A 295 15.04 3.24 10.86
CA GLU A 295 14.82 2.66 9.53
C GLU A 295 13.60 3.27 8.83
N LEU A 296 12.69 3.91 9.59
CA LEU A 296 11.49 4.51 9.03
C LEU A 296 11.79 5.83 8.31
N SER A 297 11.21 5.98 7.13
CA SER A 297 11.28 7.21 6.35
C SER A 297 10.38 8.33 6.90
N GLN A 298 9.41 8.01 7.75
CA GLN A 298 8.51 8.94 8.44
C GLN A 298 7.81 8.26 9.63
N ASN A 299 7.12 9.05 10.47
CA ASN A 299 6.24 8.51 11.50
C ASN A 299 5.03 7.79 10.86
N LEU A 300 4.66 6.63 11.40
CA LEU A 300 3.55 5.82 10.87
C LEU A 300 2.48 5.60 11.92
N LYS A 301 1.22 5.76 11.50
CA LYS A 301 0.05 5.32 12.27
C LYS A 301 -0.38 3.95 11.75
N VAL A 302 -0.38 2.96 12.63
CA VAL A 302 -0.65 1.55 12.32
C VAL A 302 -1.73 1.03 13.25
N GLN A 303 -2.79 0.42 12.69
CA GLN A 303 -3.83 -0.23 13.47
C GLN A 303 -3.80 -1.74 13.27
N GLY A 304 -3.65 -2.49 14.36
CA GLY A 304 -3.70 -3.93 14.38
C GLY A 304 -5.09 -4.45 14.76
N TYR A 305 -5.57 -5.45 14.02
CA TYR A 305 -6.78 -6.22 14.32
C TYR A 305 -6.39 -7.68 14.51
N GLY A 306 -6.25 -8.10 15.77
CA GLY A 306 -5.56 -9.35 16.13
C GLY A 306 -6.30 -10.59 15.64
N VAL A 307 -7.61 -10.61 15.86
CA VAL A 307 -8.49 -11.73 15.48
C VAL A 307 -8.60 -11.85 13.96
N GLU A 308 -8.68 -10.72 13.26
CA GLU A 308 -8.77 -10.69 11.80
C GLU A 308 -7.45 -11.00 11.09
N SER A 309 -6.33 -11.05 11.85
CA SER A 309 -4.96 -11.16 11.32
C SER A 309 -4.62 -10.02 10.35
N ARG A 310 -5.09 -8.82 10.68
CA ARG A 310 -5.04 -7.65 9.79
C ARG A 310 -4.27 -6.50 10.41
N ILE A 311 -3.46 -5.83 9.60
CA ILE A 311 -2.73 -4.60 9.94
C ILE A 311 -3.16 -3.54 8.95
N ARG A 312 -3.49 -2.34 9.43
CA ARG A 312 -3.81 -1.18 8.60
C ARG A 312 -2.75 -0.11 8.76
N VAL A 313 -2.12 0.29 7.66
CA VAL A 313 -1.20 1.43 7.61
C VAL A 313 -1.95 2.62 7.06
N TRP A 314 -2.08 3.69 7.84
CA TRP A 314 -2.97 4.81 7.51
C TRP A 314 -2.38 5.85 6.56
N VAL A 315 -1.06 6.00 6.59
CA VAL A 315 -0.35 7.05 5.85
C VAL A 315 0.24 6.49 4.56
N GLN A 316 0.45 7.37 3.57
CA GLN A 316 1.28 7.01 2.42
C GLN A 316 2.71 6.78 2.92
N CYS A 317 3.32 5.64 2.60
CA CYS A 317 4.68 5.30 3.05
C CYS A 317 5.41 4.46 2.01
N LYS A 318 6.69 4.16 2.27
CA LYS A 318 7.52 3.35 1.38
C LYS A 318 7.35 1.87 1.67
N ARG A 319 7.77 1.05 0.71
CA ARG A 319 7.90 -0.41 0.84
C ARG A 319 8.65 -0.83 2.11
N GLU A 320 9.81 -0.22 2.36
CA GLU A 320 10.65 -0.58 3.51
C GLU A 320 10.02 -0.18 4.86
N ASP A 321 9.25 0.91 4.90
CA ASP A 321 8.48 1.30 6.09
C ASP A 321 7.49 0.21 6.50
N VAL A 322 6.81 -0.38 5.51
CA VAL A 322 5.86 -1.47 5.72
C VAL A 322 6.57 -2.71 6.22
N TYR A 323 7.69 -3.10 5.60
CA TYR A 323 8.45 -4.27 6.05
C TYR A 323 9.06 -4.10 7.43
N HIS A 324 9.47 -2.89 7.80
CA HIS A 324 9.91 -2.60 9.15
C HIS A 324 8.79 -2.80 10.17
N VAL A 325 7.59 -2.25 9.89
CA VAL A 325 6.40 -2.46 10.72
C VAL A 325 6.09 -3.96 10.86
N LEU A 326 6.09 -4.72 9.75
CA LEU A 326 5.84 -6.15 9.79
C LEU A 326 6.92 -6.91 10.58
N GLY A 327 8.19 -6.52 10.49
CA GLY A 327 9.27 -7.07 11.29
C GLY A 327 9.06 -6.85 12.79
N VAL A 328 8.66 -5.63 13.19
CA VAL A 328 8.32 -5.32 14.58
C VAL A 328 7.13 -6.16 15.06
N VAL A 329 6.04 -6.22 14.29
CA VAL A 329 4.88 -7.05 14.65
C VAL A 329 5.27 -8.53 14.77
N TRP A 330 6.04 -9.04 13.82
CA TRP A 330 6.48 -10.44 13.80
C TRP A 330 7.34 -10.80 15.02
N SER A 331 8.26 -9.91 15.42
CA SER A 331 9.11 -10.10 16.60
C SER A 331 8.33 -10.19 17.92
N ASN A 332 7.02 -9.92 17.88
CA ASN A 332 6.12 -9.97 19.02
C ASN A 332 5.13 -11.14 18.98
N ILE A 333 5.07 -11.94 17.91
CA ILE A 333 4.15 -13.10 17.84
C ILE A 333 4.39 -14.08 18.99
#